data_AF-A0A1T4M4N1-F1
#
_entry.id   AF-A0A1T4M4N1-F1
#
_cell.length_a   1.000
_cell.length_b   1.000
_cell.length_c   1.000
_cell.angle_alpha   90.00
_cell.angle_beta   90.00
_cell.angle_gamma   90.00
#
_symmetry.space_group_name_H-M   'P 1'
#
loop_
_entity.id
_entity.type
_entity.pdbx_description
1 polymer ?
#
loop_
_entity_poly.entity_id
_entity_poly.type
_entity_poly.pdbx_seq_one_letter_code
_entity_poly.pdbx_strand_id
1 'polypeptide(L)'
;MLMMYHLPYVLLMLIYFALLASIFTKQATFKYKKVTQISSGALIIVLFANLLSTIIFGRYSDIPETNIVVVSTGIFAGHALISWLFDLLDRRFHQDWLRVIYYIGMGLVVLTSYYAGIDTYSTRPIDGMIGTTVIICSLVVACTIPFFGMALLMDFFTMRHHAPKNYKFKPTQDKINHYREHGLSEQEIVFFRQQMAEAKERIENIEVEMNKVAKLRVIENRHNLVAVSKQYFKDIVKEPERVAQAGIFLNKLLPSLEDLTAKYTEISSHVAKNKQTYLILEKSAQTIDNICESITESYVHFHQSLYNDLQDEIKLANRALNKEIDNTTNQDTIDELVSDPFNFEEE
;
A
#
# COMPACT_ATOMS: atom_id res chain seq x y z
N MET A 1 39.22 -12.34 -44.92
CA MET A 1 39.76 -11.59 -43.77
C MET A 1 38.68 -10.79 -43.04
N LEU A 2 37.81 -10.02 -43.72
CA LEU A 2 36.69 -9.28 -43.08
C LEU A 2 35.71 -10.16 -42.26
N MET A 3 35.37 -11.36 -42.73
CA MET A 3 34.41 -12.24 -42.04
C MET A 3 34.94 -12.75 -40.68
N MET A 4 36.26 -12.77 -40.48
CA MET A 4 36.89 -13.25 -39.24
C MET A 4 36.82 -12.19 -38.11
N TYR A 5 36.72 -10.90 -38.45
CA TYR A 5 36.64 -9.79 -37.50
C TYR A 5 35.25 -9.59 -36.88
N HIS A 6 34.18 -9.93 -37.60
CA HIS A 6 32.80 -9.81 -37.10
C HIS A 6 32.33 -11.03 -36.30
N LEU A 7 32.99 -12.18 -36.48
CA LEU A 7 32.69 -13.43 -35.79
C LEU A 7 32.54 -13.27 -34.25
N PRO A 8 33.43 -12.57 -33.52
CA PRO A 8 33.28 -12.40 -32.07
C PRO A 8 32.02 -11.61 -31.68
N TYR A 9 31.66 -10.55 -32.43
CA TYR A 9 30.45 -9.76 -32.15
C TYR A 9 29.17 -10.55 -32.43
N VAL A 10 29.16 -11.34 -33.50
CA VAL A 10 28.03 -12.22 -33.84
C VAL A 10 27.88 -13.32 -32.79
N LEU A 11 28.96 -13.96 -32.36
CA LEU A 11 28.95 -14.95 -31.29
C LEU A 11 28.46 -14.36 -29.96
N LEU A 12 28.94 -13.16 -29.61
CA LEU A 12 28.51 -12.45 -28.40
C LEU A 12 27.00 -12.15 -28.44
N MET A 13 26.47 -11.70 -29.58
CA MET A 13 25.03 -11.49 -29.77
C MET A 13 24.23 -12.77 -29.63
N LEU A 14 24.67 -13.87 -30.24
CA LEU A 14 24.00 -15.18 -30.13
C LEU A 14 23.98 -15.67 -28.67
N ILE A 15 25.11 -15.57 -27.97
CA ILE A 15 25.21 -15.93 -26.54
C ILE A 15 24.27 -15.05 -25.70
N TYR A 16 24.26 -13.75 -25.96
CA TYR A 16 23.39 -12.80 -25.27
C TYR A 16 21.91 -13.13 -25.42
N PHE A 17 21.43 -13.37 -26.65
CA PHE A 17 20.03 -13.73 -26.88
C PHE A 17 19.68 -15.10 -26.29
N ALA A 18 20.60 -16.07 -26.29
CA ALA A 18 20.39 -17.36 -25.63
C ALA A 18 20.23 -17.19 -24.10
N LEU A 19 21.02 -16.31 -23.47
CA LEU A 19 20.90 -15.98 -22.05
C LEU A 19 19.58 -15.28 -21.73
N LEU A 20 19.14 -14.33 -22.57
CA LEU A 20 17.83 -13.69 -22.43
C LEU A 20 16.69 -14.69 -22.56
N ALA A 21 16.73 -15.55 -23.59
CA ALA A 21 15.72 -16.59 -23.80
C ALA A 21 15.59 -17.51 -22.58
N SER A 22 16.71 -17.93 -21.99
CA SER A 22 16.73 -18.73 -20.75
C SER A 22 16.05 -18.03 -19.57
N ILE A 23 16.18 -16.71 -19.45
CA ILE A 23 15.50 -15.93 -18.40
C ILE A 23 13.99 -15.87 -18.67
N PHE A 24 13.60 -15.66 -19.93
CA PHE A 24 12.20 -15.58 -20.32
C PHE A 24 11.46 -16.91 -20.20
N THR A 25 12.11 -18.05 -20.43
CA THR A 25 11.46 -19.36 -20.43
C THR A 25 11.49 -20.10 -19.09
N LYS A 26 12.45 -19.82 -18.20
CA LYS A 26 12.65 -20.63 -16.98
C LYS A 26 12.09 -20.04 -15.68
N GLN A 27 11.72 -18.76 -15.64
CA GLN A 27 11.35 -18.08 -14.38
C GLN A 27 9.85 -17.80 -14.30
N ALA A 28 9.21 -18.26 -13.21
CA ALA A 28 7.81 -17.95 -12.90
C ALA A 28 7.59 -16.44 -12.65
N THR A 29 8.60 -15.74 -12.12
CA THR A 29 8.61 -14.29 -11.94
C THR A 29 9.77 -13.66 -12.70
N PHE A 30 9.47 -12.65 -13.51
CA PHE A 30 10.46 -12.00 -14.35
C PHE A 30 11.34 -11.05 -13.51
N LYS A 31 12.67 -11.17 -13.59
CA LYS A 31 13.60 -10.37 -12.79
C LYS A 31 14.36 -9.35 -13.64
N TYR A 32 13.80 -8.14 -13.75
CA TYR A 32 14.37 -7.01 -14.50
C TYR A 32 15.84 -6.73 -14.16
N LYS A 33 16.19 -6.68 -12.86
CA LYS A 33 17.58 -6.51 -12.39
C LYS A 33 18.59 -7.49 -13.01
N LYS A 34 18.17 -8.74 -13.24
CA LYS A 34 19.05 -9.77 -13.81
C LYS A 34 19.34 -9.48 -15.29
N VAL A 35 18.35 -8.95 -16.02
CA VAL A 35 18.54 -8.54 -17.42
C VAL A 35 19.40 -7.29 -17.52
N THR A 36 19.27 -6.34 -16.60
CA THR A 36 20.19 -5.19 -16.49
C THR A 36 21.62 -5.66 -16.33
N GLN A 37 21.90 -6.57 -15.38
CA GLN A 37 23.26 -7.07 -15.11
C GLN A 37 23.89 -7.72 -16.35
N ILE A 38 23.15 -8.58 -17.06
CA ILE A 38 23.65 -9.26 -18.25
C ILE A 38 23.90 -8.28 -19.40
N SER A 39 22.98 -7.33 -19.60
CA SER A 39 23.09 -6.33 -20.68
C SER A 39 24.22 -5.35 -20.44
N SER A 40 24.40 -4.87 -19.20
CA SER A 40 25.53 -4.04 -18.80
C SER A 40 26.87 -4.78 -18.95
N GLY A 41 26.92 -6.08 -18.60
CA GLY A 41 28.11 -6.90 -18.81
C GLY A 41 28.49 -7.04 -20.28
N ALA A 42 27.51 -7.34 -21.15
CA ALA A 42 27.73 -7.42 -22.60
C ALA A 42 28.17 -6.07 -23.20
N LEU A 43 27.59 -4.96 -22.74
CA LEU A 43 27.96 -3.60 -23.15
C LEU A 43 29.43 -3.29 -22.83
N ILE A 44 29.88 -3.60 -21.60
CA ILE A 44 31.28 -3.37 -21.18
C ILE A 44 32.25 -4.14 -22.09
N ILE A 45 31.92 -5.40 -22.42
CA ILE A 45 32.76 -6.23 -23.30
C ILE A 45 32.87 -5.60 -24.70
N VAL A 46 31.75 -5.14 -25.28
CA VAL A 46 31.77 -4.48 -26.60
C VAL A 46 32.52 -3.16 -26.58
N LEU A 47 32.31 -2.31 -25.56
CA LEU A 47 33.01 -1.04 -25.44
C LEU A 47 34.53 -1.25 -25.27
N PHE A 48 34.93 -2.26 -24.50
CA PHE A 48 36.34 -2.62 -24.33
C PHE A 48 36.95 -3.16 -25.62
N ALA A 49 36.25 -4.02 -26.36
CA ALA A 49 36.69 -4.53 -27.65
C ALA A 49 36.87 -3.40 -28.68
N ASN A 50 35.95 -2.43 -28.69
CA ASN A 50 36.05 -1.24 -29.54
C ASN A 50 37.24 -0.35 -29.18
N LEU A 51 37.44 -0.12 -27.88
CA LEU A 51 38.57 0.67 -27.38
C LEU A 51 39.89 0.00 -27.79
N LEU A 52 40.00 -1.32 -27.59
CA LEU A 52 41.18 -2.10 -27.95
C LEU A 52 41.43 -2.08 -29.47
N SER A 53 40.38 -2.23 -30.28
CA SER A 53 40.45 -2.11 -31.74
C SER A 53 40.97 -0.74 -32.17
N THR A 54 40.46 0.33 -31.55
CA THR A 54 40.89 1.71 -31.84
C THR A 54 42.37 1.93 -31.49
N ILE A 55 42.84 1.35 -30.38
CA ILE A 55 44.24 1.47 -29.93
C ILE A 55 45.18 0.67 -30.84
N ILE A 56 44.80 -0.56 -31.23
CA ILE A 56 45.66 -1.47 -32.01
C ILE A 56 45.75 -1.05 -33.48
N PHE A 57 44.62 -0.68 -34.10
CA PHE A 57 44.58 -0.45 -35.55
C PHE A 57 44.73 1.03 -35.94
N GLY A 58 44.65 1.96 -34.98
CA GLY A 58 44.79 3.38 -35.23
C GLY A 58 43.72 3.92 -36.19
N ARG A 59 43.77 5.22 -36.48
CA ARG A 59 42.74 6.01 -37.19
C ARG A 59 42.57 5.67 -38.70
N TYR A 60 42.76 4.42 -39.09
CA TYR A 60 42.77 3.97 -40.48
C TYR A 60 41.97 2.67 -40.66
N SER A 61 40.67 2.82 -40.79
CA SER A 61 39.87 1.90 -41.60
C SER A 61 38.62 2.62 -42.12
N ASP A 62 38.63 3.00 -43.40
CA ASP A 62 37.41 3.26 -44.21
C ASP A 62 36.63 1.94 -44.45
N ILE A 63 36.76 0.97 -43.55
CA ILE A 63 36.12 -0.32 -43.62
C ILE A 63 34.76 -0.15 -42.93
N PRO A 64 33.66 -0.69 -43.48
CA PRO A 64 32.32 -0.64 -42.88
C PRO A 64 32.18 -1.51 -41.60
N GLU A 65 33.15 -1.40 -40.69
CA GLU A 65 33.21 -2.02 -39.37
C GLU A 65 32.21 -1.39 -38.38
N THR A 66 31.72 -0.19 -38.70
CA THR A 66 30.88 0.62 -37.81
C THR A 66 29.50 0.01 -37.56
N ASN A 67 28.92 -0.73 -38.50
CA ASN A 67 27.50 -1.06 -38.41
C ASN A 67 27.17 -2.13 -37.36
N ILE A 68 27.86 -3.28 -37.36
CA ILE A 68 27.60 -4.36 -36.37
C ILE A 68 27.93 -3.90 -34.96
N VAL A 69 28.99 -3.09 -34.83
CA VAL A 69 29.43 -2.52 -33.55
C VAL A 69 28.39 -1.52 -33.02
N VAL A 70 27.92 -0.59 -33.85
CA VAL A 70 26.90 0.39 -33.48
C VAL A 70 25.59 -0.30 -33.12
N VAL A 71 25.16 -1.28 -33.92
CA VAL A 71 23.93 -2.06 -33.68
C VAL A 71 24.02 -2.81 -32.35
N SER A 72 25.11 -3.54 -32.10
CA SER A 72 25.28 -4.31 -30.85
C SER A 72 25.39 -3.41 -29.63
N THR A 73 26.11 -2.29 -29.73
CA THR A 73 26.23 -1.30 -28.66
C THR A 73 24.86 -0.70 -28.31
N GLY A 74 24.07 -0.31 -29.32
CA GLY A 74 22.73 0.23 -29.14
C GLY A 74 21.78 -0.76 -28.45
N ILE A 75 21.84 -2.03 -28.84
CA ILE A 75 21.02 -3.09 -28.24
C ILE A 75 21.37 -3.30 -26.77
N PHE A 76 22.66 -3.45 -26.44
CA PHE A 76 23.05 -3.70 -25.05
C PHE A 76 22.80 -2.50 -24.13
N ALA A 77 23.10 -1.29 -24.60
CA ALA A 77 22.84 -0.07 -23.85
C ALA A 77 21.34 0.16 -23.63
N GLY A 78 20.53 0.03 -24.68
CA GLY A 78 19.09 0.20 -24.61
C GLY A 78 18.43 -0.85 -23.70
N HIS A 79 18.82 -2.13 -23.83
CA HIS A 79 18.32 -3.19 -22.95
C HIS A 79 18.75 -3.00 -21.49
N ALA A 80 19.97 -2.54 -21.23
CA ALA A 80 20.42 -2.24 -19.86
C ALA A 80 19.59 -1.11 -19.23
N LEU A 81 19.39 -0.01 -19.96
CA LEU A 81 18.63 1.16 -19.50
C LEU A 81 17.17 0.83 -19.26
N ILE A 82 16.48 0.20 -20.23
CA ILE A 82 15.06 -0.13 -20.09
C ILE A 82 14.85 -1.16 -18.98
N SER A 83 15.74 -2.14 -18.82
CA SER A 83 15.63 -3.13 -17.74
C SER A 83 15.86 -2.50 -16.37
N TRP A 84 16.79 -1.55 -16.26
CA TRP A 84 17.02 -0.83 -15.01
C TRP A 84 15.81 0.04 -14.63
N LEU A 85 15.23 0.76 -15.60
CA LEU A 85 14.03 1.55 -15.39
C LEU A 85 12.85 0.69 -14.95
N PHE A 86 12.62 -0.44 -15.62
CA PHE A 86 11.51 -1.33 -15.27
C PHE A 86 11.74 -2.07 -13.95
N ASP A 87 12.99 -2.33 -13.55
CA ASP A 87 13.30 -2.82 -12.19
C ASP A 87 12.88 -1.80 -11.11
N LEU A 88 13.02 -0.50 -11.39
CA LEU A 88 12.57 0.56 -10.49
C LEU A 88 11.04 0.67 -10.45
N LEU A 89 10.38 0.56 -11.61
CA LEU A 89 8.92 0.58 -11.72
C LEU A 89 8.27 -0.63 -11.07
N ASP A 90 8.81 -1.83 -11.28
CA ASP A 90 8.28 -3.07 -10.73
C ASP A 90 8.32 -3.08 -9.20
N ARG A 91 9.42 -2.58 -8.60
CA ARG A 91 9.51 -2.38 -7.14
C ARG A 91 8.47 -1.41 -6.58
N ARG A 92 7.92 -0.51 -7.40
CA ARG A 92 6.93 0.47 -6.97
C ARG A 92 5.51 -0.05 -7.18
N PHE A 93 5.22 -0.65 -8.33
CA PHE A 93 3.85 -0.96 -8.74
C PHE A 93 3.47 -2.44 -8.60
N HIS A 94 4.43 -3.38 -8.68
CA HIS A 94 4.19 -4.83 -8.59
C HIS A 94 3.08 -5.33 -9.55
N GLN A 95 3.04 -4.81 -10.79
CA GLN A 95 1.98 -5.09 -11.76
C GLN A 95 2.48 -5.93 -12.94
N ASP A 96 1.70 -6.95 -13.34
CA ASP A 96 2.08 -7.86 -14.43
C ASP A 96 2.05 -7.21 -15.83
N TRP A 97 1.21 -6.18 -16.06
CA TRP A 97 1.13 -5.50 -17.37
C TRP A 97 2.41 -4.74 -17.74
N LEU A 98 3.24 -4.38 -16.75
CA LEU A 98 4.56 -3.79 -16.97
C LEU A 98 5.47 -4.71 -17.78
N ARG A 99 5.27 -6.03 -17.69
CA ARG A 99 6.05 -7.01 -18.44
C ARG A 99 5.77 -6.93 -19.95
N VAL A 100 4.52 -6.70 -20.33
CA VAL A 100 4.13 -6.57 -21.75
C VAL A 100 4.78 -5.34 -22.36
N ILE A 101 4.74 -4.21 -21.66
CA ILE A 101 5.34 -2.95 -22.14
C ILE A 101 6.86 -3.07 -22.22
N TYR A 102 7.47 -3.72 -21.23
CA TYR A 102 8.89 -4.01 -21.25
C TYR A 102 9.30 -4.79 -22.51
N TYR A 103 8.55 -5.82 -22.91
CA TYR A 103 8.84 -6.58 -24.14
C TYR A 103 8.71 -5.74 -25.41
N ILE A 104 7.67 -4.89 -25.49
CA ILE A 104 7.50 -3.96 -26.60
C ILE A 104 8.71 -3.02 -26.68
N GLY A 105 9.16 -2.48 -25.55
CA GLY A 105 10.31 -1.59 -25.50
C GLY A 105 11.63 -2.27 -25.89
N MET A 106 11.87 -3.51 -25.44
CA MET A 106 13.04 -4.30 -25.87
C MET A 106 13.03 -4.53 -27.39
N GLY A 107 11.87 -4.85 -27.97
CA GLY A 107 11.72 -5.00 -29.43
C GLY A 107 12.01 -3.70 -30.20
N LEU A 108 11.53 -2.56 -29.69
CA LEU A 108 11.81 -1.25 -30.28
C LEU A 108 13.30 -0.88 -30.19
N VAL A 109 13.99 -1.21 -29.09
CA VAL A 109 15.44 -1.01 -28.97
C VAL A 109 16.20 -1.78 -30.04
N VAL A 110 15.84 -3.04 -30.29
CA VAL A 110 16.46 -3.85 -31.36
C VAL A 110 16.19 -3.25 -32.74
N LEU A 111 14.94 -2.89 -33.03
CA LEU A 111 14.54 -2.33 -34.32
C LEU A 111 15.26 -1.00 -34.61
N THR A 112 15.27 -0.10 -33.64
CA THR A 112 15.93 1.21 -33.78
C THR A 112 17.44 1.10 -33.89
N SER A 113 18.07 0.18 -33.13
CA SER A 113 19.51 -0.10 -33.26
C SER A 113 19.86 -0.66 -34.63
N TYR A 114 18.99 -1.50 -35.21
CA TYR A 114 19.15 -2.01 -36.58
C TYR A 114 19.08 -0.89 -37.62
N TYR A 115 18.06 -0.02 -37.55
CA TYR A 115 17.94 1.13 -38.46
C TYR A 115 19.10 2.11 -38.33
N ALA A 116 19.58 2.38 -37.11
CA ALA A 116 20.77 3.18 -36.88
C ALA A 116 22.02 2.62 -37.58
N GLY A 117 22.18 1.29 -37.56
CA GLY A 117 23.23 0.60 -38.30
C GLY A 117 23.12 0.76 -39.82
N ILE A 118 21.92 0.98 -40.36
CA ILE A 118 21.71 1.18 -41.80
C ILE A 118 21.96 2.64 -42.21
N ASP A 119 21.51 3.61 -41.43
CA ASP A 119 21.62 5.05 -41.75
C ASP A 119 23.06 5.60 -41.67
N THR A 120 23.96 4.91 -40.97
CA THR A 120 25.39 5.24 -40.91
C THR A 120 26.07 5.21 -42.31
N TYR A 121 25.37 4.76 -43.35
CA TYR A 121 25.83 4.67 -44.74
C TYR A 121 25.80 5.99 -45.53
N SER A 122 25.07 7.05 -45.10
CA SER A 122 24.69 8.12 -46.04
C SER A 122 25.53 9.40 -46.02
N THR A 123 26.09 9.91 -44.92
CA THR A 123 27.00 11.08 -44.94
C THR A 123 27.74 11.24 -43.62
N ARG A 124 29.08 11.40 -43.68
CA ARG A 124 30.03 11.65 -42.57
C ARG A 124 29.79 10.82 -41.29
N PRO A 125 30.64 9.82 -40.99
CA PRO A 125 30.36 8.78 -39.97
C PRO A 125 30.14 9.31 -38.54
N ILE A 126 30.69 10.48 -38.20
CA ILE A 126 30.55 11.07 -36.86
C ILE A 126 29.15 11.71 -36.67
N ASP A 127 28.56 12.26 -37.73
CA ASP A 127 27.27 12.97 -37.67
C ASP A 127 26.09 11.98 -37.59
N GLY A 128 26.20 10.83 -38.27
CA GLY A 128 25.21 9.74 -38.21
C GLY A 128 25.16 9.02 -36.86
N MET A 129 26.31 8.84 -36.19
CA MET A 129 26.38 8.17 -34.88
C MET A 129 25.77 9.01 -33.74
N ILE A 130 25.96 10.32 -33.77
CA ILE A 130 25.37 11.24 -32.78
C ILE A 130 23.85 11.33 -33.01
N GLY A 131 23.40 11.46 -34.26
CA GLY A 131 21.97 11.55 -34.59
C GLY A 131 21.19 10.30 -34.18
N THR A 132 21.70 9.12 -34.51
CA THR A 132 21.01 7.85 -34.22
C THR A 132 20.97 7.51 -32.73
N THR A 133 22.04 7.76 -31.99
CA THR A 133 22.07 7.57 -30.53
C THR A 133 21.09 8.52 -29.81
N VAL A 134 20.99 9.77 -30.27
CA VAL A 134 20.04 10.75 -29.74
C VAL A 134 18.60 10.35 -30.06
N ILE A 135 18.31 9.83 -31.25
CA ILE A 135 16.98 9.35 -31.62
C ILE A 135 16.55 8.15 -30.76
N ILE A 136 17.45 7.18 -30.52
CA ILE A 136 17.16 6.01 -29.68
C ILE A 136 16.90 6.44 -28.22
N CYS A 137 17.77 7.27 -27.65
CA CYS A 137 17.57 7.81 -26.31
C CYS A 137 16.28 8.62 -26.21
N SER A 138 15.96 9.43 -27.24
CA SER A 138 14.74 10.23 -27.28
C SER A 138 13.48 9.39 -27.40
N LEU A 139 13.50 8.29 -28.17
CA LEU A 139 12.37 7.37 -28.29
C LEU A 139 12.15 6.54 -27.03
N VAL A 140 13.23 6.06 -26.39
CA VAL A 140 13.13 5.37 -25.10
C VAL A 140 12.60 6.31 -24.02
N VAL A 141 13.09 7.54 -23.96
CA VAL A 141 12.60 8.58 -23.04
C VAL A 141 11.16 8.96 -23.35
N ALA A 142 10.80 9.18 -24.62
CA ALA A 142 9.44 9.51 -25.04
C ALA A 142 8.43 8.38 -24.82
N CYS A 143 8.84 7.12 -24.89
CA CYS A 143 7.99 5.99 -24.57
C CYS A 143 7.86 5.76 -23.07
N THR A 144 8.85 6.14 -22.26
CA THR A 144 8.85 5.88 -20.81
C THR A 144 8.28 7.03 -19.98
N ILE A 145 8.40 8.27 -20.45
CA ILE A 145 7.82 9.47 -19.81
C ILE A 145 6.29 9.38 -19.65
N PRO A 146 5.48 8.91 -20.62
CA PRO A 146 4.04 8.81 -20.47
C PRO A 146 3.66 7.78 -19.40
N PHE A 147 4.41 6.67 -19.29
CA PHE A 147 4.13 5.66 -18.27
C PHE A 147 4.66 6.05 -16.90
N PHE A 148 5.80 6.74 -16.80
CA PHE A 148 6.30 7.29 -15.53
C PHE A 148 5.41 8.45 -15.06
N GLY A 149 4.98 9.31 -15.98
CA GLY A 149 4.02 10.39 -15.73
C GLY A 149 2.65 9.85 -15.37
N MET A 150 2.17 8.80 -16.05
CA MET A 150 0.91 8.12 -15.72
C MET A 150 1.00 7.34 -14.41
N ALA A 151 2.16 6.77 -14.06
CA ALA A 151 2.45 6.18 -12.76
C ALA A 151 2.47 7.21 -11.62
N LEU A 152 3.11 8.37 -11.82
CA LEU A 152 3.07 9.49 -10.87
C LEU A 152 1.67 10.09 -10.77
N LEU A 153 0.95 10.19 -11.89
CA LEU A 153 -0.46 10.56 -11.91
C LEU A 153 -1.31 9.51 -11.20
N MET A 154 -1.06 8.21 -11.39
CA MET A 154 -1.76 7.14 -10.69
C MET A 154 -1.47 7.15 -9.21
N ASP A 155 -0.25 7.43 -8.75
CA ASP A 155 0.06 7.64 -7.33
C ASP A 155 -0.60 8.90 -6.78
N PHE A 156 -0.62 9.99 -7.56
CA PHE A 156 -1.39 11.19 -7.24
C PHE A 156 -2.90 10.93 -7.26
N PHE A 157 -3.38 10.02 -8.12
CA PHE A 157 -4.76 9.62 -8.26
C PHE A 157 -5.17 8.57 -7.24
N THR A 158 -4.30 7.68 -6.75
CA THR A 158 -4.55 6.74 -5.65
C THR A 158 -4.45 7.44 -4.30
N MET A 159 -3.55 8.44 -4.16
CA MET A 159 -3.66 9.43 -3.08
C MET A 159 -4.98 10.22 -3.18
N ARG A 160 -5.44 10.56 -4.40
CA ARG A 160 -6.80 11.07 -4.68
C ARG A 160 -7.86 9.97 -4.87
N HIS A 161 -7.63 8.70 -4.55
CA HIS A 161 -8.73 7.74 -4.36
C HIS A 161 -9.25 7.82 -2.92
N HIS A 162 -8.64 8.68 -2.10
CA HIS A 162 -9.29 9.43 -1.04
C HIS A 162 -9.79 10.81 -1.52
N ALA A 163 -10.02 11.01 -2.83
CA ALA A 163 -10.93 12.06 -3.26
C ALA A 163 -12.32 11.64 -2.78
N PRO A 164 -13.07 12.55 -2.14
CA PRO A 164 -14.35 12.24 -1.56
C PRO A 164 -15.21 11.57 -2.62
N LYS A 165 -15.58 10.29 -2.40
CA LYS A 165 -16.71 9.70 -3.11
C LYS A 165 -17.83 10.72 -3.00
N ASN A 166 -18.26 11.32 -4.12
CA ASN A 166 -19.29 12.35 -4.14
C ASN A 166 -20.46 11.86 -3.28
N TYR A 167 -20.56 12.43 -2.09
CA TYR A 167 -21.48 11.98 -1.07
C TYR A 167 -22.87 12.22 -1.63
N LYS A 168 -23.56 11.14 -2.02
CA LYS A 168 -24.83 11.20 -2.77
C LYS A 168 -25.96 11.94 -2.03
N PHE A 169 -25.75 12.36 -0.79
CA PHE A 169 -26.78 12.98 0.06
C PHE A 169 -26.35 14.35 0.59
N LYS A 170 -26.97 15.44 0.14
CA LYS A 170 -26.77 16.74 0.82
C LYS A 170 -27.21 16.59 2.29
N PRO A 171 -26.36 16.98 3.28
CA PRO A 171 -26.75 16.89 4.67
C PRO A 171 -27.96 17.79 4.91
N THR A 172 -28.82 17.39 5.84
CA THR A 172 -29.85 18.30 6.33
C THR A 172 -29.20 19.49 7.02
N GLN A 173 -29.89 20.64 6.98
CA GLN A 173 -29.39 21.85 7.65
C GLN A 173 -29.15 21.60 9.14
N ASP A 174 -30.01 20.81 9.78
CA ASP A 174 -29.88 20.44 11.19
C ASP A 174 -28.56 19.73 11.51
N LYS A 175 -28.10 18.82 10.63
CA LYS A 175 -26.81 18.14 10.82
C LYS A 175 -25.64 19.11 10.69
N ILE A 176 -25.72 20.05 9.74
CA ILE A 176 -24.68 21.08 9.58
C ILE A 176 -24.65 21.99 10.82
N ASN A 177 -25.82 22.40 11.32
CA ASN A 177 -25.92 23.21 12.52
C ASN A 177 -25.36 22.49 13.75
N HIS A 178 -25.69 21.20 13.94
CA HIS A 178 -25.10 20.36 15.00
C HIS A 178 -23.56 20.42 14.99
N TYR A 179 -22.94 20.22 13.82
CA TYR A 179 -21.47 20.25 13.74
C TYR A 179 -20.89 21.65 14.03
N ARG A 180 -21.57 22.73 13.60
CA ARG A 180 -21.16 24.11 13.91
C ARG A 180 -21.29 24.43 15.40
N GLU A 181 -22.35 23.96 16.04
CA GLU A 181 -22.58 24.14 17.48
C GLU A 181 -21.51 23.45 18.32
N HIS A 182 -20.92 22.36 17.81
CA HIS A 182 -19.76 21.69 18.41
C HIS A 182 -18.40 22.31 17.98
N GLY A 183 -18.42 23.46 17.31
CA GLY A 183 -17.22 24.27 17.04
C GLY A 183 -16.44 23.92 15.78
N LEU A 184 -16.96 23.05 14.90
CA LEU A 184 -16.29 22.73 13.64
C LEU A 184 -16.47 23.86 12.61
N SER A 185 -15.38 24.24 11.94
CA SER A 185 -15.41 25.11 10.76
C SER A 185 -16.00 24.40 9.54
N GLU A 186 -16.43 25.14 8.51
CA GLU A 186 -17.00 24.54 7.28
C GLU A 186 -16.08 23.50 6.63
N GLN A 187 -14.76 23.74 6.68
CA GLN A 187 -13.76 22.83 6.12
C GLN A 187 -13.65 21.55 6.95
N GLU A 188 -13.63 21.68 8.28
CA GLU A 188 -13.63 20.55 9.20
C GLU A 188 -14.92 19.74 9.10
N ILE A 189 -16.07 20.39 8.90
CA ILE A 189 -17.36 19.70 8.67
C ILE A 189 -17.28 18.84 7.41
N VAL A 190 -16.73 19.36 6.31
CA VAL A 190 -16.57 18.58 5.07
C VAL A 190 -15.67 17.37 5.31
N PHE A 191 -14.52 17.58 5.95
CA PHE A 191 -13.56 16.51 6.23
C PHE A 191 -14.12 15.46 7.19
N PHE A 192 -14.76 15.89 8.28
CA PHE A 192 -15.42 15.04 9.25
C PHE A 192 -16.47 14.15 8.57
N ARG A 193 -17.36 14.76 7.78
CA ARG A 193 -18.41 14.02 7.07
C ARG A 193 -17.85 13.02 6.07
N GLN A 194 -16.75 13.35 5.40
CA GLN A 194 -16.06 12.42 4.53
C GLN A 194 -15.53 11.22 5.32
N GLN A 195 -14.78 11.44 6.39
CA GLN A 195 -14.26 10.36 7.23
C GLN A 195 -15.38 9.48 7.79
N MET A 196 -16.50 10.08 8.22
CA MET A 196 -17.65 9.32 8.72
C MET A 196 -18.35 8.52 7.61
N ALA A 197 -18.43 9.05 6.39
CA ALA A 197 -18.98 8.32 5.27
C ALA A 197 -18.16 7.06 4.96
N GLU A 198 -16.84 7.22 4.92
CA GLU A 198 -15.90 6.11 4.71
C GLU A 198 -16.00 5.10 5.85
N ALA A 199 -15.96 5.54 7.10
CA ALA A 199 -16.08 4.66 8.26
C ALA A 199 -17.38 3.84 8.23
N LYS A 200 -18.51 4.46 7.87
CA LYS A 200 -19.78 3.76 7.71
C LYS A 200 -19.71 2.64 6.68
N GLU A 201 -19.19 2.93 5.48
CA GLU A 201 -19.05 1.95 4.41
C GLU A 201 -18.16 0.78 4.86
N ARG A 202 -17.04 1.08 5.53
CA ARG A 202 -16.13 0.06 6.05
C ARG A 202 -16.80 -0.84 7.08
N ILE A 203 -17.58 -0.26 8.01
CA ILE A 203 -18.32 -1.03 9.02
C ILE A 203 -19.34 -1.97 8.36
N GLU A 204 -20.07 -1.49 7.34
CA GLU A 204 -21.02 -2.32 6.58
C GLU A 204 -20.31 -3.45 5.84
N ASN A 205 -19.16 -3.19 5.22
CA ASN A 205 -18.36 -4.22 4.54
C ASN A 205 -17.79 -5.25 5.53
N ILE A 206 -17.26 -4.81 6.67
CA ILE A 206 -16.76 -5.68 7.74
C ILE A 206 -17.88 -6.59 8.27
N GLU A 207 -19.08 -6.04 8.49
CA GLU A 207 -20.24 -6.84 8.91
C GLU A 207 -20.56 -7.94 7.90
N VAL A 208 -20.51 -7.63 6.60
CA VAL A 208 -20.71 -8.62 5.54
C VAL A 208 -19.61 -9.68 5.57
N GLU A 209 -18.33 -9.29 5.61
CA GLU A 209 -17.19 -10.23 5.57
C GLU A 209 -17.13 -11.14 6.80
N MET A 210 -17.32 -10.59 8.00
CA MET A 210 -17.24 -11.34 9.26
C MET A 210 -18.29 -12.46 9.33
N ASN A 211 -19.42 -12.32 8.63
CA ASN A 211 -20.49 -13.31 8.60
C ASN A 211 -20.32 -14.41 7.56
N LYS A 212 -19.37 -14.30 6.62
CA LYS A 212 -19.19 -15.27 5.51
C LYS A 212 -18.51 -16.57 5.92
N VAL A 213 -17.63 -16.56 6.92
CA VAL A 213 -16.86 -17.74 7.34
C VAL A 213 -17.03 -17.97 8.84
N ALA A 214 -17.28 -19.24 9.24
CA ALA A 214 -17.55 -19.61 10.62
C ALA A 214 -16.50 -19.11 11.63
N LYS A 215 -15.21 -19.16 11.26
CA LYS A 215 -14.12 -18.68 12.13
C LYS A 215 -14.18 -17.18 12.37
N LEU A 216 -14.48 -16.37 11.35
CA LEU A 216 -14.68 -14.93 11.51
C LEU A 216 -15.94 -14.63 12.32
N ARG A 217 -17.02 -15.38 12.11
CA ARG A 217 -18.24 -15.23 12.90
C ARG A 217 -18.01 -15.48 14.38
N VAL A 218 -17.18 -16.47 14.75
CA VAL A 218 -16.81 -16.70 16.16
C VAL A 218 -16.04 -15.50 16.74
N ILE A 219 -15.13 -14.91 15.98
CA ILE A 219 -14.39 -13.71 16.40
C ILE A 219 -15.34 -12.51 16.57
N GLU A 220 -16.25 -12.30 15.61
CA GLU A 220 -17.27 -11.25 15.66
C GLU A 220 -18.09 -11.35 16.95
N ASN A 221 -18.61 -12.54 17.26
CA ASN A 221 -19.44 -12.77 18.45
C ASN A 221 -18.66 -12.61 19.76
N ARG A 222 -17.37 -12.97 19.78
CA ARG A 222 -16.51 -12.82 20.97
C ARG A 222 -16.36 -11.35 21.38
N HIS A 223 -16.20 -10.46 20.40
CA HIS A 223 -15.96 -9.03 20.65
C HIS A 223 -17.21 -8.17 20.48
N ASN A 224 -18.31 -8.75 20.00
CA ASN A 224 -19.51 -8.01 19.58
C ASN A 224 -19.15 -6.86 18.61
N LEU A 225 -18.20 -7.14 17.71
CA LEU A 225 -17.45 -6.13 16.96
C LEU A 225 -18.36 -5.18 16.17
N VAL A 226 -19.35 -5.73 15.47
CA VAL A 226 -20.22 -4.93 14.58
C VAL A 226 -21.05 -3.96 15.41
N ALA A 227 -21.60 -4.41 16.54
CA ALA A 227 -22.38 -3.56 17.43
C ALA A 227 -21.50 -2.47 18.05
N VAL A 228 -20.31 -2.82 18.57
CA VAL A 228 -19.34 -1.88 19.13
C VAL A 228 -18.94 -0.84 18.08
N SER A 229 -18.61 -1.26 16.85
CA SER A 229 -18.19 -0.34 15.79
C SER A 229 -19.31 0.60 15.36
N LYS A 230 -20.55 0.11 15.25
CA LYS A 230 -21.74 0.93 14.95
C LYS A 230 -22.03 1.92 16.08
N GLN A 231 -21.85 1.52 17.34
CA GLN A 231 -22.06 2.41 18.48
C GLN A 231 -20.96 3.47 18.55
N TYR A 232 -19.69 3.07 18.43
CA TYR A 232 -18.56 3.99 18.38
C TYR A 232 -18.74 5.03 17.27
N PHE A 233 -19.17 4.61 16.07
CA PHE A 233 -19.51 5.53 14.98
C PHE A 233 -20.58 6.56 15.39
N LYS A 234 -21.66 6.13 16.04
CA LYS A 234 -22.72 7.05 16.50
C LYS A 234 -22.21 8.03 17.55
N ASP A 235 -21.38 7.58 18.47
CA ASP A 235 -20.83 8.40 19.55
C ASP A 235 -19.87 9.46 18.99
N ILE A 236 -19.06 9.11 17.98
CA ILE A 236 -18.22 10.08 17.25
C ILE A 236 -19.07 11.09 16.48
N VAL A 237 -20.17 10.66 15.86
CA VAL A 237 -21.10 11.57 15.14
C VAL A 237 -21.82 12.51 16.11
N LYS A 238 -22.09 12.04 17.33
CA LYS A 238 -22.71 12.83 18.39
C LYS A 238 -21.76 13.91 18.92
N GLU A 239 -20.48 13.57 19.09
CA GLU A 239 -19.43 14.44 19.65
C GLU A 239 -18.30 14.67 18.62
N PRO A 240 -18.59 15.40 17.52
CA PRO A 240 -17.68 15.54 16.38
C PRO A 240 -16.35 16.23 16.71
N GLU A 241 -16.32 17.10 17.72
CA GLU A 241 -15.12 17.77 18.23
C GLU A 241 -14.11 16.79 18.84
N ARG A 242 -14.56 15.60 19.25
CA ARG A 242 -13.72 14.54 19.80
C ARG A 242 -13.18 13.57 18.75
N VAL A 243 -13.42 13.81 17.45
CA VAL A 243 -13.01 12.92 16.36
C VAL A 243 -11.51 12.56 16.40
N ALA A 244 -10.66 13.47 16.88
CA ALA A 244 -9.22 13.20 17.04
C ALA A 244 -8.94 12.03 18.00
N GLN A 245 -9.76 11.85 19.03
CA GLN A 245 -9.65 10.75 19.99
C GLN A 245 -9.98 9.39 19.35
N ALA A 246 -10.82 9.39 18.31
CA ALA A 246 -11.14 8.21 17.50
C ALA A 246 -10.20 8.03 16.29
N GLY A 247 -9.13 8.82 16.19
CA GLY A 247 -8.27 8.85 15.00
C GLY A 247 -7.66 7.49 14.64
N ILE A 248 -7.26 6.69 15.63
CA ILE A 248 -6.69 5.34 15.42
C ILE A 248 -7.77 4.38 14.87
N PHE A 249 -8.98 4.43 15.42
CA PHE A 249 -10.11 3.62 14.97
C PHE A 249 -10.43 3.89 13.50
N LEU A 250 -10.60 5.17 13.14
CA LEU A 250 -11.02 5.60 11.81
C LEU A 250 -9.95 5.36 10.74
N ASN A 251 -8.69 5.71 11.04
CA ASN A 251 -7.65 5.76 10.01
C ASN A 251 -6.78 4.51 9.94
N LYS A 252 -6.79 3.66 10.97
CA LYS A 252 -5.91 2.48 11.03
C LYS A 252 -6.68 1.18 11.24
N LEU A 253 -7.52 1.10 12.27
CA LEU A 253 -8.15 -0.17 12.65
C LEU A 253 -9.23 -0.60 11.64
N LEU A 254 -10.18 0.28 11.30
CA LEU A 254 -11.24 -0.03 10.34
C LEU A 254 -10.69 -0.43 8.95
N PRO A 255 -9.79 0.35 8.31
CA PRO A 255 -9.24 -0.02 7.00
C PRO A 255 -8.47 -1.34 7.03
N SER A 256 -7.70 -1.59 8.09
CA SER A 256 -6.91 -2.83 8.21
C SER A 256 -7.82 -4.05 8.41
N LEU A 257 -8.89 -3.89 9.19
CA LEU A 257 -9.84 -4.98 9.46
C LEU A 257 -10.65 -5.34 8.21
N GLU A 258 -11.13 -4.34 7.47
CA GLU A 258 -11.84 -4.54 6.20
C GLU A 258 -10.95 -5.29 5.19
N ASP A 259 -9.70 -4.85 4.99
CA ASP A 259 -8.77 -5.50 4.05
C ASP A 259 -8.45 -6.96 4.47
N LEU A 260 -8.16 -7.19 5.75
CA LEU A 260 -7.83 -8.52 6.26
C LEU A 260 -9.01 -9.48 6.20
N THR A 261 -10.21 -9.02 6.53
CA THR A 261 -11.42 -9.87 6.51
C THR A 261 -11.80 -10.23 5.08
N ALA A 262 -11.75 -9.29 4.14
CA ALA A 262 -11.99 -9.57 2.72
C ALA A 262 -11.01 -10.62 2.16
N LYS A 263 -9.69 -10.42 2.37
CA LYS A 263 -8.65 -11.36 1.94
C LYS A 263 -8.78 -12.72 2.62
N TYR A 264 -9.14 -12.74 3.90
CA TYR A 264 -9.37 -13.98 4.63
C TYR A 264 -10.51 -14.77 4.01
N THR A 265 -11.66 -14.13 3.78
CA THR A 265 -12.83 -14.75 3.16
C THR A 265 -12.49 -15.31 1.78
N GLU A 266 -11.81 -14.52 0.94
CA GLU A 266 -11.40 -14.92 -0.40
C GLU A 266 -10.54 -16.19 -0.36
N ILE A 267 -9.45 -16.20 0.41
CA ILE A 267 -8.54 -17.34 0.51
C ILE A 267 -9.24 -18.55 1.15
N SER A 268 -10.14 -18.33 2.12
CA SER A 268 -10.93 -19.38 2.75
C SER A 268 -11.86 -20.09 1.76
N SER A 269 -12.31 -19.39 0.72
CA SER A 269 -13.18 -19.95 -0.32
C SER A 269 -12.45 -20.83 -1.36
N HIS A 270 -11.12 -20.79 -1.44
CA HIS A 270 -10.35 -21.55 -2.43
C HIS A 270 -10.50 -23.07 -2.26
N VAL A 271 -10.73 -23.80 -3.36
CA VAL A 271 -10.94 -25.27 -3.35
C VAL A 271 -9.65 -26.02 -2.97
N ALA A 272 -8.51 -25.63 -3.54
CA ALA A 272 -7.22 -26.24 -3.23
C ALA A 272 -6.46 -25.37 -2.21
N LYS A 273 -6.15 -25.93 -1.04
CA LYS A 273 -5.37 -25.29 0.02
C LYS A 273 -4.21 -26.19 0.41
N ASN A 274 -3.01 -25.64 0.52
CA ASN A 274 -1.84 -26.37 1.03
C ASN A 274 -1.59 -26.02 2.51
N LYS A 275 -0.63 -26.72 3.15
CA LYS A 275 -0.29 -26.48 4.56
C LYS A 275 0.06 -25.01 4.85
N GLN A 276 0.76 -24.35 3.94
CA GLN A 276 1.13 -22.93 4.09
C GLN A 276 -0.12 -22.03 4.03
N THR A 277 -1.10 -22.32 3.18
CA THR A 277 -2.38 -21.58 3.12
C THR A 277 -3.11 -21.65 4.46
N TYR A 278 -3.19 -22.82 5.10
CA TYR A 278 -3.83 -22.96 6.42
C TYR A 278 -3.09 -22.18 7.52
N LEU A 279 -1.76 -22.19 7.51
CA LEU A 279 -0.96 -21.40 8.47
C LEU A 279 -1.17 -19.89 8.30
N ILE A 280 -1.28 -19.42 7.06
CA ILE A 280 -1.57 -18.01 6.78
C ILE A 280 -2.98 -17.67 7.27
N LEU A 281 -3.99 -18.49 6.96
CA LEU A 281 -5.35 -18.29 7.47
C LEU A 281 -5.37 -18.26 9.01
N GLU A 282 -4.65 -19.15 9.68
CA GLU A 282 -4.58 -19.15 11.15
C GLU A 282 -4.00 -17.85 11.69
N LYS A 283 -2.86 -17.41 11.15
CA LYS A 283 -2.22 -16.16 11.54
C LYS A 283 -3.10 -14.94 11.24
N SER A 284 -3.78 -14.93 10.10
CA SER A 284 -4.72 -13.88 9.72
C SER A 284 -5.90 -13.82 10.68
N ALA A 285 -6.47 -14.96 11.07
CA ALA A 285 -7.56 -14.99 12.05
C ALA A 285 -7.11 -14.45 13.42
N GLN A 286 -5.91 -14.81 13.89
CA GLN A 286 -5.36 -14.24 15.12
C GLN A 286 -5.15 -12.71 15.01
N THR A 287 -4.67 -12.25 13.86
CA THR A 287 -4.47 -10.81 13.63
C THR A 287 -5.79 -10.05 13.61
N ILE A 288 -6.82 -10.64 12.98
CA ILE A 288 -8.19 -10.11 12.97
C ILE A 288 -8.74 -10.03 14.39
N ASP A 289 -8.59 -11.10 15.19
CA ASP A 289 -9.01 -11.15 16.60
C ASP A 289 -8.38 -10.01 17.42
N ASN A 290 -7.07 -9.81 17.28
CA ASN A 290 -6.35 -8.73 17.97
C ASN A 290 -6.82 -7.32 17.52
N ILE A 291 -7.13 -7.14 16.23
CA ILE A 291 -7.67 -5.85 15.75
C ILE A 291 -9.06 -5.61 16.33
N CYS A 292 -9.90 -6.65 16.46
CA CYS A 292 -11.23 -6.54 17.08
C CYS A 292 -11.13 -6.13 18.55
N GLU A 293 -10.18 -6.71 19.28
CA GLU A 293 -9.87 -6.33 20.66
C GLU A 293 -9.43 -4.86 20.73
N SER A 294 -8.49 -4.43 19.90
CA SER A 294 -8.05 -3.02 19.86
C SER A 294 -9.16 -2.02 19.51
N ILE A 295 -10.12 -2.41 18.67
CA ILE A 295 -11.31 -1.57 18.40
C ILE A 295 -12.16 -1.43 19.66
N THR A 296 -12.37 -2.54 20.38
CA THR A 296 -13.14 -2.56 21.63
C THR A 296 -12.46 -1.73 22.70
N GLU A 297 -11.14 -1.84 22.85
CA GLU A 297 -10.34 -1.00 23.75
C GLU A 297 -10.41 0.48 23.38
N SER A 298 -10.30 0.80 22.08
CA SER A 298 -10.42 2.19 21.62
C SER A 298 -11.79 2.78 21.93
N TYR A 299 -12.86 1.99 21.79
CA TYR A 299 -14.22 2.37 22.17
C TYR A 299 -14.35 2.65 23.68
N VAL A 300 -13.80 1.77 24.51
CA VAL A 300 -13.78 1.96 25.98
C VAL A 300 -13.00 3.21 26.36
N HIS A 301 -11.82 3.41 25.75
CA HIS A 301 -11.00 4.59 25.97
C HIS A 301 -11.73 5.89 25.59
N PHE A 302 -12.51 5.88 24.50
CA PHE A 302 -13.36 7.02 24.14
C PHE A 302 -14.43 7.33 25.21
N HIS A 303 -14.81 6.37 26.05
CA HIS A 303 -15.79 6.57 27.12
C HIS A 303 -15.15 6.69 28.51
N GLN A 304 -13.81 6.74 28.60
CA GLN A 304 -13.10 6.65 29.88
C GLN A 304 -13.49 7.76 30.87
N SER A 305 -13.70 8.99 30.41
CA SER A 305 -14.12 10.10 31.29
C SER A 305 -15.47 9.81 31.94
N LEU A 306 -16.45 9.36 31.16
CA LEU A 306 -17.77 9.00 31.66
C LEU A 306 -17.71 7.87 32.70
N TYR A 307 -16.85 6.87 32.47
CA TYR A 307 -16.64 5.80 33.46
C TYR A 307 -16.03 6.31 34.76
N ASN A 308 -15.06 7.22 34.68
CA ASN A 308 -14.44 7.82 35.86
C ASN A 308 -15.45 8.67 36.65
N ASP A 309 -16.23 9.50 35.95
CA ASP A 309 -17.26 10.36 36.56
C ASP A 309 -18.32 9.51 37.28
N LEU A 310 -18.80 8.45 36.62
CA LEU A 310 -19.76 7.51 37.24
C LEU A 310 -19.17 6.81 38.47
N GLN A 311 -17.89 6.41 38.44
CA GLN A 311 -17.23 5.82 39.61
C GLN A 311 -17.19 6.80 40.79
N ASP A 312 -16.96 8.08 40.53
CA ASP A 312 -16.93 9.09 41.58
C ASP A 312 -18.34 9.40 42.10
N GLU A 313 -19.35 9.45 41.24
CA GLU A 313 -20.75 9.54 41.64
C GLU A 313 -21.19 8.36 42.52
N ILE A 314 -20.81 7.12 42.16
CA ILE A 314 -21.09 5.92 42.97
C ILE A 314 -20.41 6.03 44.34
N LYS A 315 -19.15 6.49 44.41
CA LYS A 315 -18.45 6.71 45.69
C LYS A 315 -19.16 7.76 46.54
N LEU A 316 -19.62 8.86 45.93
CA LEU A 316 -20.36 9.91 46.65
C LEU A 316 -21.70 9.40 47.17
N ALA A 317 -22.46 8.67 46.35
CA ALA A 317 -23.73 8.05 46.74
C ALA A 317 -23.53 7.06 47.90
N ASN A 318 -22.52 6.19 47.83
CA ASN A 318 -22.21 5.25 48.90
C ASN A 318 -21.80 5.96 50.21
N ARG A 319 -21.05 7.07 50.13
CA ARG A 319 -20.72 7.89 51.31
C ARG A 319 -21.96 8.54 51.93
N ALA A 320 -22.89 9.01 51.10
CA ALA A 320 -24.15 9.60 51.57
C ALA A 320 -25.02 8.55 52.28
N LEU A 321 -25.18 7.37 51.67
CA LEU A 321 -25.92 6.25 52.27
C LEU A 321 -25.30 5.79 53.59
N ASN A 322 -23.98 5.59 53.64
CA ASN A 322 -23.32 5.18 54.88
C ASN A 322 -23.49 6.22 55.99
N LYS A 323 -23.43 7.53 55.65
CA LYS A 323 -23.68 8.60 56.64
C LYS A 323 -25.12 8.60 57.16
N GLU A 324 -26.12 8.31 56.33
CA GLU A 324 -27.51 8.17 56.76
C GLU A 324 -27.74 6.93 57.64
N ILE A 325 -27.10 5.81 57.31
CA ILE A 325 -27.13 4.58 58.12
C ILE A 325 -26.48 4.83 59.49
N ASP A 326 -25.31 5.49 59.52
CA ASP A 326 -24.62 5.83 60.77
C ASP A 326 -25.47 6.78 61.63
N ASN A 327 -26.13 7.78 61.03
CA ASN A 327 -27.00 8.71 61.75
C ASN A 327 -28.25 8.02 62.31
N THR A 328 -28.85 7.10 61.55
CA THR A 328 -30.04 6.35 61.99
C THR A 328 -29.68 5.41 63.14
N THR A 329 -28.56 4.69 63.02
CA THR A 329 -28.07 3.79 64.07
C THR A 329 -27.75 4.54 65.37
N ASN A 330 -27.15 5.73 65.27
CA ASN A 330 -26.86 6.58 66.43
C ASN A 330 -28.15 7.21 67.02
N GLN A 331 -29.14 7.54 66.20
CA GLN A 331 -30.42 8.06 66.67
C GLN A 331 -31.22 6.98 67.40
N ASP A 332 -31.24 5.74 66.88
CA ASP A 332 -31.91 4.61 67.53
C ASP A 332 -31.27 4.26 68.88
N THR A 333 -29.92 4.31 68.98
CA THR A 333 -29.22 4.11 70.27
C THR A 333 -29.45 5.26 71.25
N ILE A 334 -29.52 6.50 70.77
CA ILE A 334 -29.84 7.65 71.63
C ILE A 334 -31.30 7.60 72.10
N ASP A 335 -32.24 7.26 71.22
CA ASP A 335 -33.66 7.17 71.55
C ASP A 335 -33.92 5.98 72.51
N GLU A 336 -33.19 4.87 72.38
CA GLU A 336 -33.19 3.76 73.34
C GLU A 336 -32.67 4.21 74.72
N LEU A 337 -31.53 4.90 74.78
CA LEU A 337 -30.95 5.47 76.01
C LEU A 337 -31.81 6.57 76.66
N VAL A 338 -32.59 7.32 75.87
CA VAL A 338 -33.50 8.36 76.37
C VAL A 338 -34.83 7.77 76.84
N SER A 339 -35.27 6.66 76.26
CA SER A 339 -36.53 5.99 76.63
C SER A 339 -36.45 5.22 77.95
N ASP A 340 -35.25 4.74 78.34
CA ASP A 340 -34.96 4.23 79.69
C ASP A 340 -33.54 4.62 80.14
N PRO A 341 -33.37 5.77 80.81
CA PRO A 341 -32.06 6.26 81.25
C PRO A 341 -31.36 5.38 82.30
N PHE A 342 -32.02 4.32 82.78
CA PHE A 342 -31.55 3.47 83.87
C PHE A 342 -31.46 1.98 83.51
N ASN A 343 -31.70 1.58 82.25
CA ASN A 343 -31.45 0.20 81.84
C ASN A 343 -29.95 -0.05 81.61
N PHE A 344 -29.19 -0.09 82.71
CA PHE A 344 -27.89 -0.73 82.72
C PHE A 344 -28.15 -2.24 82.83
N GLU A 345 -28.27 -2.93 81.70
CA GLU A 345 -28.08 -4.38 81.72
C GLU A 345 -26.61 -4.63 82.08
N GLU A 346 -26.40 -5.13 83.30
CA GLU A 346 -25.14 -5.72 83.75
C GLU A 346 -24.84 -6.95 82.89
N GLU A 347 -23.76 -6.91 82.12
CA GLU A 347 -22.85 -8.05 81.90
C GLU A 347 -21.44 -7.61 81.47
#